data_AF-A0A392PY12-F1
#
_entry.id   AF-A0A392PY12-F1
#
_cell.length_a   1.000
_cell.length_b   1.000
_cell.length_c   1.000
_cell.angle_alpha   90.00
_cell.angle_beta   90.00
_cell.angle_gamma   90.00
#
_symmetry.space_group_name_H-M   'P 1'
#
loop_
_entity.id
_entity.type
_entity.pdbx_description
1 polymer ?
#
loop_
_entity_poly.entity_id
_entity_poly.type
_entity_poly.pdbx_seq_one_letter_code
_entity_poly.pdbx_strand_id
1 'polypeptide(L)'
;MAACKNSTKPATLLIPQGTFRTGQTLFAGPCTSPKPITVEVIGTLTATSDLSEYYSPEWINFLSVDELVLKGSGVFDGKGTTSWPYNDCKKTGDNCAPLPSNLKFDKVNNSIVKDITSLNSKEFHFHLHGCSNVSFNNLTITAPGNSPNTDGMHISS
;
A
#
# COMPACT_ATOMS: atom_id res chain seq x y z
N MET A 1 13.50 8.61 1.41
CA MET A 1 12.83 8.97 2.68
C MET A 1 13.85 9.38 3.73
N ALA A 2 13.77 10.62 4.26
CA ALA A 2 14.73 11.12 5.26
C ALA A 2 14.63 10.36 6.60
N ALA A 3 13.41 10.01 7.02
CA ALA A 3 13.13 9.24 8.23
C ALA A 3 13.83 7.87 8.27
N CYS A 4 14.09 7.27 7.10
CA CYS A 4 14.67 5.92 6.98
C CYS A 4 16.21 5.92 7.14
N LYS A 5 16.90 7.05 6.85
CA LYS A 5 18.38 7.06 6.78
C LYS A 5 19.11 7.93 7.79
N ASN A 6 18.50 8.99 8.31
CA ASN A 6 19.22 10.07 9.01
C ASN A 6 18.76 10.30 10.46
N SER A 7 18.25 9.28 11.14
CA SER A 7 17.81 9.38 12.54
C SER A 7 18.74 8.65 13.50
N THR A 8 18.91 9.21 14.70
CA THR A 8 19.60 8.56 15.84
C THR A 8 18.64 7.82 16.77
N LYS A 9 17.33 7.87 16.48
CA LYS A 9 16.24 7.22 17.22
C LYS A 9 15.27 6.53 16.25
N PRO A 10 14.41 5.61 16.72
CA PRO A 10 13.33 5.07 15.90
C PRO A 10 12.53 6.18 15.23
N ALA A 11 12.38 6.08 13.91
CA ALA A 11 11.78 7.13 13.10
C ALA A 11 10.29 6.88 12.88
N THR A 12 9.49 7.95 12.92
CA THR A 12 8.06 7.91 12.63
C THR A 12 7.71 8.89 11.52
N LEU A 13 7.04 8.42 10.48
CA LEU A 13 6.29 9.26 9.57
C LEU A 13 4.83 9.31 10.05
N LEU A 14 4.34 10.50 10.38
CA LEU A 14 2.96 10.74 10.76
C LEU A 14 2.18 11.35 9.58
N ILE A 15 1.07 10.72 9.21
CA ILE A 15 0.03 11.32 8.38
C ILE A 15 -1.11 11.73 9.32
N PRO A 16 -1.23 13.02 9.66
CA PRO A 16 -2.18 13.48 10.66
C PRO A 16 -3.62 13.41 10.15
N GLN A 17 -4.57 13.76 11.01
CA GLN A 17 -5.96 13.97 10.61
C GLN A 17 -6.05 14.93 9.40
N GLY A 18 -6.83 14.55 8.39
CA GLY A 18 -7.00 15.32 7.16
C GLY A 18 -7.14 14.42 5.94
N THR A 19 -7.29 15.03 4.77
CA THR A 19 -7.31 14.31 3.49
C THR A 19 -6.15 14.78 2.62
N PHE A 20 -5.32 13.84 2.18
CA PHE A 20 -4.11 14.12 1.42
C PHE A 20 -4.15 13.32 0.12
N ARG A 21 -4.12 14.00 -1.04
CA ARG A 21 -4.00 13.33 -2.33
C ARG A 21 -2.53 13.03 -2.61
N THR A 22 -2.24 11.80 -3.03
CA THR A 22 -0.89 11.42 -3.46
C THR A 22 -0.94 10.52 -4.70
N GLY A 23 0.05 10.70 -5.57
CA GLY A 23 0.33 9.78 -6.66
C GLY A 23 1.04 8.53 -6.15
N GLN A 24 1.67 7.80 -7.07
CA GLN A 24 2.52 6.66 -6.70
C GLN A 24 3.61 7.09 -5.71
N THR A 25 3.76 6.35 -4.61
CA THR A 25 4.67 6.68 -3.51
C THR A 25 5.53 5.48 -3.13
N LEU A 26 6.85 5.66 -3.12
CA LEU A 26 7.82 4.63 -2.76
C LEU A 26 8.50 4.92 -1.42
N PHE A 27 8.36 3.97 -0.50
CA PHE A 27 9.01 3.89 0.80
C PHE A 27 10.12 2.84 0.72
N ALA A 28 11.30 3.27 0.24
CA ALA A 28 12.41 2.35 0.00
C ALA A 28 13.44 2.32 1.14
N GLY A 29 13.80 1.11 1.55
CA GLY A 29 14.99 0.77 2.32
C GLY A 29 16.21 0.45 1.43
N PRO A 30 17.25 -0.20 1.99
CA PRO A 30 17.37 -0.53 3.41
C PRO A 30 17.41 0.73 4.28
N CYS A 31 16.77 0.67 5.44
CA CYS A 31 16.80 1.74 6.42
C CYS A 31 18.00 1.56 7.35
N THR A 32 18.70 2.68 7.60
CA THR A 32 19.86 2.75 8.50
C THR A 32 19.51 3.42 9.83
N SER A 33 18.34 4.03 9.93
CA SER A 33 17.84 4.55 11.20
C SER A 33 17.52 3.40 12.16
N PRO A 34 17.63 3.60 13.49
CA PRO A 34 17.22 2.61 14.47
C PRO A 34 15.79 2.14 14.21
N LYS A 35 15.57 0.85 14.37
CA LYS A 35 14.27 0.21 14.15
C LYS A 35 13.42 0.27 15.44
N PRO A 36 12.09 0.15 15.36
CA PRO A 36 11.30 -0.01 14.13
C PRO A 36 11.17 1.29 13.32
N ILE A 37 10.90 1.15 12.02
CA ILE A 37 10.46 2.28 11.19
C ILE A 37 8.94 2.33 11.25
N THR A 38 8.38 3.43 11.77
CA THR A 38 6.93 3.55 11.94
C THR A 38 6.34 4.47 10.87
N VAL A 39 5.24 4.02 10.25
CA VAL A 39 4.33 4.88 9.50
C VAL A 39 2.99 4.85 10.22
N GLU A 40 2.60 6.01 10.76
CA GLU A 40 1.36 6.18 11.50
C GLU A 40 0.38 7.02 10.67
N VAL A 41 -0.76 6.43 10.33
CA VAL A 41 -1.78 7.04 9.48
C VAL A 41 -3.04 7.26 10.30
N ILE A 42 -3.38 8.53 10.52
CA ILE A 42 -4.61 8.94 11.20
C ILE A 42 -5.62 9.50 10.19
N GLY A 43 -5.14 10.22 9.18
CA GLY A 43 -5.96 10.80 8.12
C GLY A 43 -6.33 9.83 6.99
N THR A 44 -6.86 10.40 5.91
CA THR A 44 -7.18 9.70 4.67
C THR A 44 -6.18 10.07 3.58
N LEU A 45 -5.50 9.08 3.04
CA LEU A 45 -4.78 9.20 1.77
C LEU A 45 -5.76 8.89 0.63
N THR A 46 -5.75 9.71 -0.41
CA THR A 46 -6.51 9.47 -1.64
C THR A 46 -5.57 9.33 -2.82
N ALA A 47 -5.78 8.29 -3.62
CA ALA A 47 -5.00 8.04 -4.82
C ALA A 47 -5.38 9.01 -5.94
N THR A 48 -4.44 9.30 -6.84
CA THR A 48 -4.80 9.83 -8.15
C THR A 48 -5.66 8.83 -8.93
N SER A 49 -6.61 9.33 -9.72
CA SER A 49 -7.41 8.51 -10.65
C SER A 49 -6.77 8.44 -12.05
N ASP A 50 -5.75 9.25 -12.32
CA ASP A 50 -5.02 9.24 -13.59
C ASP A 50 -4.05 8.06 -13.61
N LEU A 51 -4.36 7.04 -14.43
CA LEU A 51 -3.55 5.84 -14.56
C LEU A 51 -2.17 6.12 -15.18
N SER A 52 -2.00 7.23 -15.90
CA SER A 52 -0.70 7.60 -16.49
C SER A 52 0.32 8.10 -15.46
N GLU A 53 -0.13 8.45 -14.24
CA GLU A 53 0.74 8.81 -13.11
C GLU A 53 1.36 7.57 -12.41
N TYR A 54 1.03 6.36 -12.86
CA TYR A 54 1.56 5.10 -12.30
C TYR A 54 2.56 4.47 -13.27
N TYR A 55 3.82 4.35 -12.82
CA TYR A 55 4.88 3.70 -13.60
C TYR A 55 5.00 2.20 -13.32
N SER A 56 4.29 1.71 -12.30
CA SER A 56 4.20 0.31 -11.91
C SER A 56 2.83 0.03 -11.28
N PRO A 57 2.37 -1.23 -11.21
CA PRO A 57 1.01 -1.56 -10.78
C PRO A 57 0.84 -1.53 -9.25
N GLU A 58 1.35 -0.49 -8.60
CA GLU A 58 1.12 -0.23 -7.19
C GLU A 58 1.06 1.26 -6.87
N TRP A 59 0.26 1.63 -5.88
CA TRP A 59 0.12 3.00 -5.42
C TRP A 59 1.12 3.33 -4.32
N ILE A 60 1.02 2.68 -3.16
CA ILE A 60 1.97 2.86 -2.06
C ILE A 60 2.84 1.61 -1.95
N ASN A 61 4.14 1.75 -2.17
CA ASN A 61 5.10 0.64 -2.14
C ASN A 61 6.05 0.76 -0.96
N PHE A 62 6.09 -0.24 -0.09
CA PHE A 62 7.14 -0.44 0.90
C PHE A 62 8.14 -1.45 0.35
N LEU A 63 9.34 -0.99 0.01
CA LEU A 63 10.36 -1.79 -0.65
C LEU A 63 11.57 -2.02 0.26
N SER A 64 11.91 -3.29 0.52
CA SER A 64 13.13 -3.68 1.23
C SER A 64 13.28 -3.04 2.61
N VAL A 65 12.17 -2.94 3.33
CA VAL A 65 12.11 -2.41 4.70
C VAL A 65 12.06 -3.57 5.69
N ASP A 66 12.86 -3.48 6.75
CA ASP A 66 12.88 -4.46 7.84
C ASP A 66 12.38 -3.79 9.12
N GLU A 67 11.56 -4.50 9.89
CA GLU A 67 10.87 -4.01 11.09
C GLU A 67 10.04 -2.73 10.83
N LEU A 68 9.22 -2.75 9.77
CA LEU A 68 8.19 -1.76 9.51
C LEU A 68 7.01 -1.95 10.48
N VAL A 69 6.51 -0.84 11.03
CA VAL A 69 5.22 -0.78 11.71
C VAL A 69 4.32 0.21 10.97
N LEU A 70 3.36 -0.30 10.20
CA LEU A 70 2.28 0.50 9.60
C LEU A 70 1.06 0.42 10.50
N LYS A 71 0.64 1.53 11.09
CA LYS A 71 -0.46 1.56 12.06
C LYS A 71 -1.33 2.82 11.96
N GLY A 72 -2.44 2.80 12.70
CA GLY A 72 -3.33 3.93 12.90
C GLY A 72 -4.68 3.73 12.23
N SER A 73 -5.68 4.50 12.64
CA SER A 73 -7.08 4.36 12.19
C SER A 73 -7.36 5.02 10.84
N GLY A 74 -6.31 5.32 10.07
CA GLY A 74 -6.40 6.03 8.80
C GLY A 74 -6.88 5.17 7.64
N VAL A 75 -7.15 5.85 6.52
CA VAL A 75 -7.77 5.26 5.33
C VAL A 75 -6.87 5.44 4.12
N PHE A 76 -6.68 4.38 3.35
CA PHE A 76 -6.08 4.40 2.01
C PHE A 76 -7.20 4.23 0.98
N ASP A 77 -7.70 5.33 0.41
CA ASP A 77 -8.74 5.34 -0.63
C ASP A 77 -8.11 5.30 -2.03
N GLY A 78 -8.19 4.13 -2.66
CA GLY A 78 -7.61 3.84 -3.96
C GLY A 78 -8.34 4.46 -5.15
N LYS A 79 -9.54 5.04 -4.95
CA LYS A 79 -10.35 5.60 -6.04
C LYS A 79 -10.59 4.62 -7.20
N GLY A 80 -10.78 3.33 -6.90
CA GLY A 80 -10.94 2.24 -7.86
C GLY A 80 -12.04 2.44 -8.90
N THR A 81 -13.14 3.11 -8.53
CA THR A 81 -14.32 3.31 -9.37
C THR A 81 -14.02 3.89 -10.75
N THR A 82 -13.05 4.79 -10.85
CA THR A 82 -12.65 5.40 -12.13
C THR A 82 -11.73 4.51 -12.97
N SER A 83 -11.06 3.54 -12.35
CA SER A 83 -10.06 2.68 -12.99
C SER A 83 -10.62 1.31 -13.41
N TRP A 84 -11.62 0.80 -12.70
CA TRP A 84 -12.23 -0.51 -12.97
C TRP A 84 -12.74 -0.72 -14.40
N PRO A 85 -13.29 0.27 -15.13
CA PRO A 85 -13.67 0.08 -16.53
C PRO A 85 -12.51 -0.30 -17.46
N TYR A 86 -11.27 -0.01 -17.06
CA TYR A 86 -10.06 -0.35 -17.80
C TYR A 86 -9.48 -1.72 -17.43
N ASN A 87 -10.06 -2.42 -16.44
CA ASN A 87 -9.65 -3.79 -16.12
C ASN A 87 -10.06 -4.72 -17.26
N ASP A 88 -9.09 -5.35 -17.91
CA ASP A 88 -9.28 -6.28 -19.02
C ASP A 88 -8.95 -7.73 -18.66
N CYS A 89 -8.58 -8.05 -17.42
CA CYS A 89 -8.12 -9.37 -17.01
C CYS A 89 -9.14 -10.49 -17.25
N LYS A 90 -10.44 -10.19 -17.20
CA LYS A 90 -11.49 -11.15 -17.59
C LYS A 90 -11.50 -11.49 -19.08
N LYS A 91 -10.97 -10.60 -19.94
CA LYS A 91 -10.96 -10.74 -21.40
C LYS A 91 -9.63 -11.29 -21.91
N THR A 92 -8.52 -10.84 -21.33
CA THR A 92 -7.15 -11.11 -21.82
C THR A 92 -6.40 -12.15 -21.00
N GLY A 93 -6.97 -12.61 -19.88
CA GLY A 93 -6.36 -13.61 -19.02
C GLY A 93 -5.00 -13.15 -18.51
N ASP A 94 -3.97 -13.97 -18.71
CA ASP A 94 -2.60 -13.70 -18.26
C ASP A 94 -1.94 -12.50 -18.98
N ASN A 95 -2.49 -12.05 -20.11
CA ASN A 95 -1.96 -10.91 -20.87
C ASN A 95 -2.53 -9.57 -20.39
N CYS A 96 -3.25 -9.54 -19.28
CA CYS A 96 -3.92 -8.33 -18.84
C CYS A 96 -2.97 -7.28 -18.28
N ALA A 97 -3.37 -6.01 -18.42
CA ALA A 97 -2.64 -4.90 -17.84
C ALA A 97 -3.09 -4.72 -16.38
N PRO A 98 -2.23 -5.02 -15.39
CA PRO A 98 -2.62 -4.90 -13.99
C PRO A 98 -2.91 -3.43 -13.63
N LEU A 99 -3.98 -3.22 -12.86
CA LEU A 99 -4.29 -1.90 -12.31
C LEU A 99 -3.49 -1.67 -11.02
N PRO A 100 -3.26 -0.43 -10.58
CA PRO A 100 -2.46 -0.19 -9.38
C PRO A 100 -3.09 -0.76 -8.09
N SER A 101 -2.41 -1.72 -7.46
CA SER A 101 -2.74 -2.19 -6.11
C SER A 101 -2.57 -1.09 -5.07
N ASN A 102 -3.41 -1.02 -4.03
CA ASN A 102 -3.35 0.06 -3.03
C ASN A 102 -2.03 0.08 -2.26
N LEU A 103 -1.68 -1.05 -1.65
CA LEU A 103 -0.50 -1.19 -0.80
C LEU A 103 0.31 -2.40 -1.24
N LYS A 104 1.56 -2.17 -1.65
CA LYS A 104 2.54 -3.22 -1.97
C LYS A 104 3.62 -3.27 -0.89
N PHE A 105 3.93 -4.48 -0.47
CA PHE A 105 5.05 -4.81 0.39
C PHE A 105 5.97 -5.70 -0.42
N ASP A 106 7.13 -5.19 -0.80
CA ASP A 106 8.10 -5.87 -1.65
C ASP A 106 9.39 -6.09 -0.85
N LYS A 107 9.71 -7.35 -0.56
CA LYS A 107 10.86 -7.75 0.25
C LYS A 107 10.85 -7.12 1.65
N VAL A 108 9.66 -7.01 2.25
CA VAL A 108 9.48 -6.48 3.61
C VAL A 108 9.55 -7.61 4.62
N ASN A 109 10.32 -7.41 5.70
CA ASN A 109 10.59 -8.45 6.68
C ASN A 109 10.29 -8.01 8.11
N ASN A 110 9.96 -8.96 8.99
CA ASN A 110 9.80 -8.75 10.45
C ASN A 110 8.85 -7.61 10.81
N SER A 111 7.75 -7.47 10.08
CA SER A 111 6.95 -6.24 10.05
C SER A 111 5.50 -6.46 10.50
N ILE A 112 4.84 -5.37 10.91
CA ILE A 112 3.45 -5.38 11.38
C ILE A 112 2.66 -4.31 10.64
N VAL A 113 1.50 -4.69 10.10
CA VAL A 113 0.48 -3.82 9.52
C VAL A 113 -0.79 -3.97 10.34
N LYS A 114 -1.31 -2.88 10.91
CA LYS A 114 -2.50 -2.99 11.77
C LYS A 114 -3.41 -1.78 11.78
N ASP A 115 -4.67 -2.00 12.10
CA ASP A 115 -5.70 -1.00 12.41
C ASP A 115 -6.09 -0.05 11.25
N ILE A 116 -5.48 -0.20 10.08
CA ILE A 116 -5.73 0.65 8.90
C ILE A 116 -6.92 0.15 8.07
N THR A 117 -7.48 1.07 7.28
CA THR A 117 -8.50 0.78 6.26
C THR A 117 -7.89 0.86 4.86
N SER A 118 -8.10 -0.16 4.03
CA SER A 118 -7.88 -0.10 2.58
C SER A 118 -9.23 -0.06 1.86
N LEU A 119 -9.52 1.06 1.21
CA LEU A 119 -10.80 1.37 0.59
C LEU A 119 -10.65 1.48 -0.94
N ASN A 120 -11.58 0.89 -1.68
CA ASN A 120 -11.74 1.02 -3.13
C ASN A 120 -10.41 0.89 -3.90
N SER A 121 -9.70 -0.23 -3.71
CA SER A 121 -8.49 -0.48 -4.49
C SER A 121 -8.81 -0.59 -5.99
N LYS A 122 -7.86 -0.21 -6.86
CA LYS A 122 -8.00 -0.38 -8.31
C LYS A 122 -7.79 -1.84 -8.73
N GLU A 123 -6.98 -2.57 -7.97
CA GLU A 123 -6.69 -4.01 -8.07
C GLU A 123 -6.62 -4.58 -6.64
N PHE A 124 -5.54 -5.23 -6.22
CA PHE A 124 -5.42 -5.80 -4.88
C PHE A 124 -5.38 -4.73 -3.80
N HIS A 125 -6.01 -4.99 -2.66
CA HIS A 125 -5.89 -4.10 -1.50
C HIS A 125 -4.51 -4.16 -0.87
N PHE A 126 -3.95 -5.37 -0.76
CA PHE A 126 -2.60 -5.64 -0.26
C PHE A 126 -1.89 -6.62 -1.19
N HIS A 127 -0.69 -6.27 -1.66
CA HIS A 127 0.17 -7.14 -2.46
C HIS A 127 1.48 -7.38 -1.71
N LEU A 128 1.73 -8.60 -1.24
CA LEU A 128 2.96 -9.01 -0.60
C LEU A 128 3.79 -9.81 -1.59
N HIS A 129 5.03 -9.40 -1.82
CA HIS A 129 5.97 -10.09 -2.71
C HIS A 129 7.30 -10.27 -1.98
N GLY A 130 7.80 -11.51 -1.90
CA GLY A 130 9.10 -11.83 -1.28
C GLY A 130 9.22 -11.41 0.19
N CYS A 131 8.09 -11.33 0.92
CA CYS A 131 8.05 -10.89 2.32
C CYS A 131 8.25 -12.07 3.28
N SER A 132 8.85 -11.82 4.45
CA SER A 132 9.05 -12.84 5.49
C SER A 132 8.69 -12.33 6.88
N ASN A 133 8.00 -13.14 7.67
CA ASN A 133 7.62 -12.79 9.05
C ASN A 133 6.86 -11.44 9.14
N VAL A 134 5.78 -11.31 8.35
CA VAL A 134 4.93 -10.10 8.36
C VAL A 134 3.54 -10.43 8.87
N SER A 135 3.02 -9.61 9.80
CA SER A 135 1.70 -9.77 10.39
C SER A 135 0.74 -8.66 9.96
N PHE A 136 -0.50 -9.03 9.65
CA PHE A 136 -1.59 -8.12 9.27
C PHE A 136 -2.73 -8.31 10.28
N ASN A 137 -3.08 -7.27 11.05
CA ASN A 137 -4.01 -7.38 12.18
C ASN A 137 -5.09 -6.29 12.15
N ASN A 138 -6.34 -6.65 12.46
CA ASN A 138 -7.44 -5.68 12.60
C ASN A 138 -7.58 -4.71 11.41
N LEU A 139 -7.55 -5.25 10.19
CA LEU A 139 -7.65 -4.44 8.98
C LEU A 139 -9.09 -4.35 8.53
N THR A 140 -9.46 -3.18 7.99
CA THR A 140 -10.72 -3.02 7.25
C THR A 140 -10.42 -2.98 5.76
N ILE A 141 -11.03 -3.89 5.00
CA ILE A 141 -10.89 -3.97 3.55
C ILE A 141 -12.27 -3.78 2.96
N THR A 142 -12.44 -2.81 2.06
CA THR A 142 -13.77 -2.51 1.50
C THR A 142 -13.69 -2.06 0.05
N ALA A 143 -14.44 -2.74 -0.81
CA ALA A 143 -14.79 -2.32 -2.16
C ALA A 143 -16.22 -2.81 -2.47
N PRO A 144 -16.93 -2.22 -3.45
CA PRO A 144 -18.22 -2.71 -3.91
C PRO A 144 -18.13 -4.18 -4.39
N GLY A 145 -19.13 -5.01 -4.12
CA GLY A 145 -19.07 -6.44 -4.50
C GLY A 145 -18.97 -6.72 -6.01
N ASN A 146 -19.18 -5.71 -6.86
CA ASN A 146 -19.01 -5.79 -8.31
C ASN A 146 -17.68 -5.19 -8.81
N SER A 147 -16.76 -4.79 -7.93
CA SER A 147 -15.43 -4.33 -8.35
C SER A 147 -14.62 -5.48 -8.96
N PRO A 148 -13.96 -5.27 -10.12
CA PRO A 148 -13.15 -6.29 -10.75
C PRO A 148 -11.83 -6.48 -10.01
N ASN A 149 -11.49 -7.73 -9.69
CA ASN A 149 -10.16 -8.16 -9.26
C ASN A 149 -9.62 -7.40 -8.03
N THR A 150 -10.51 -7.00 -7.12
CA THR A 150 -10.14 -6.35 -5.86
C THR A 150 -9.94 -7.35 -4.74
N ASP A 151 -9.03 -8.30 -4.94
CA ASP A 151 -8.73 -9.29 -3.91
C ASP A 151 -8.20 -8.57 -2.65
N GLY A 152 -8.56 -9.09 -1.48
CA GLY A 152 -8.15 -8.47 -0.22
C GLY A 152 -6.63 -8.51 -0.03
N MET A 153 -6.02 -9.68 -0.23
CA MET A 153 -4.58 -9.87 -0.08
C MET A 153 -4.06 -10.87 -1.10
N HIS A 154 -3.05 -10.45 -1.86
CA HIS A 154 -2.29 -11.31 -2.77
C HIS A 154 -0.89 -11.54 -2.20
N ILE A 155 -0.44 -12.80 -2.14
CA ILE A 155 0.84 -13.20 -1.57
C ILE A 155 1.64 -13.98 -2.63
N SER A 156 2.84 -13.50 -2.94
CA SER A 156 3.76 -14.08 -3.91
C SER A 156 5.18 -14.14 -3.36
N SER A 157 6.01 -15.00 -3.96
CA SER A 157 7.41 -15.26 -3.57
C SER A 157 8.39 -14.50 -4.43
#